data_AF-A0ABD5SBL7-F1
#
_entry.id   AF-A0ABD5SBL7-F1
#
_cell.length_a   1.000
_cell.length_b   1.000
_cell.length_c   1.000
_cell.angle_alpha   90.00
_cell.angle_beta   90.00
_cell.angle_gamma   90.00
#
_symmetry.space_group_name_H-M   'P 1'
#
loop_
_entity.id
_entity.type
_entity.pdbx_description
1 polymer ?
#
loop_
_entity_poly.entity_id
_entity_poly.type
_entity_poly.pdbx_seq_one_letter_code
_entity_poly.pdbx_strand_id
1 'polypeptide(L)'
;ARDPGVEILLYAAGRRQIDRALRMGVSLGENRVVLVAADFGDVPNAARSSADLDAAVDRLSSAVTSEPTLGRFDEPSVREYYDITDRELAATLGDLPAVVHERVALLDVEK
;
A
#
# COMPACT_ATOMS: atom_id res chain seq x y z
N ALA A 1 -0.86 10.02 -11.14
CA ALA A 1 0.51 9.71 -11.60
C ALA A 1 0.42 8.80 -12.83
N ARG A 2 1.50 8.64 -13.62
CA ARG A 2 1.53 7.68 -14.76
C ARG A 2 2.42 6.46 -14.46
N ASP A 3 2.85 6.32 -13.22
CA ASP A 3 3.62 5.15 -12.78
C ASP A 3 2.75 4.24 -11.91
N PRO A 4 2.55 2.96 -12.30
CA PRO A 4 1.71 2.02 -11.57
C PRO A 4 2.13 1.81 -10.11
N GLY A 5 3.42 1.90 -9.78
CA GLY A 5 3.89 1.75 -8.41
C GLY A 5 3.41 2.90 -7.52
N VAL A 6 3.42 4.13 -8.06
CA VAL A 6 2.87 5.30 -7.37
C VAL A 6 1.36 5.20 -7.23
N GLU A 7 0.65 4.71 -8.25
CA GLU A 7 -0.80 4.51 -8.17
C GLU A 7 -1.18 3.46 -7.11
N ILE A 8 -0.44 2.35 -7.03
CA ILE A 8 -0.63 1.34 -5.97
C ILE A 8 -0.42 1.97 -4.60
N LEU A 9 0.63 2.79 -4.42
CA LEU A 9 0.89 3.48 -3.15
C LEU A 9 -0.23 4.45 -2.80
N LEU A 10 -0.74 5.24 -3.75
CA LEU A 10 -1.85 6.17 -3.55
C LEU A 10 -3.13 5.43 -3.14
N TYR A 11 -3.41 4.30 -3.79
CA TYR A 11 -4.53 3.45 -3.46
C TYR A 11 -4.40 2.88 -2.05
N ALA A 12 -3.26 2.24 -1.73
CA ALA A 12 -2.98 1.71 -0.39
C ALA A 12 -3.05 2.80 0.69
N ALA A 13 -2.54 3.99 0.41
CA ALA A 13 -2.61 5.13 1.30
C ALA A 13 -4.04 5.61 1.59
N GLY A 14 -5.02 5.28 0.73
CA GLY A 14 -6.35 5.86 0.80
C GLY A 14 -6.31 7.39 0.67
N ARG A 15 -5.38 7.93 -0.14
CA ARG A 15 -5.19 9.38 -0.32
C ARG A 15 -4.91 9.71 -1.78
N ARG A 16 -5.49 10.83 -2.26
CA ARG A 16 -5.20 11.40 -3.60
C ARG A 16 -4.00 12.35 -3.64
N GLN A 17 -3.62 12.92 -2.49
CA GLN A 17 -2.47 13.82 -2.41
C GLN A 17 -1.18 13.01 -2.26
N ILE A 18 -0.31 13.08 -3.28
CA ILE A 18 0.95 12.34 -3.35
C ILE A 18 1.79 12.58 -2.09
N ASP A 19 1.96 13.83 -1.66
CA ASP A 19 2.76 14.17 -0.48
C ASP A 19 2.27 13.50 0.81
N ARG A 20 0.94 13.30 0.93
CA ARG A 20 0.36 12.61 2.09
C ARG A 20 0.49 11.09 2.00
N ALA A 21 0.45 10.53 0.79
CA ALA A 21 0.64 9.11 0.54
C ALA A 21 2.10 8.68 0.70
N LEU A 22 3.06 9.55 0.35
CA LEU A 22 4.49 9.30 0.56
C LEU A 22 4.86 9.18 2.05
N ARG A 23 4.00 9.62 2.99
CA ARG A 23 4.19 9.36 4.42
C ARG A 23 4.06 7.88 4.79
N MET A 24 3.36 7.08 3.99
CA MET A 24 3.33 5.61 4.10
C MET A 24 4.57 4.95 3.48
N GLY A 25 5.36 5.73 2.72
CA GLY A 25 6.59 5.27 2.09
C GLY A 25 7.72 5.04 3.09
N VAL A 26 8.89 4.70 2.54
CA VAL A 26 10.09 4.37 3.32
C VAL A 26 10.81 5.65 3.75
N SER A 27 11.12 5.78 5.04
CA SER A 27 11.93 6.89 5.57
C SER A 27 13.42 6.56 5.50
N LEU A 28 14.31 7.55 5.67
CA LEU A 28 15.74 7.27 5.79
C LEU A 28 16.02 6.46 7.06
N GLY A 29 16.86 5.42 6.95
CA GLY A 29 17.27 4.57 8.07
C GLY A 29 16.73 3.14 7.98
N GLU A 30 16.72 2.45 9.12
CA GLU A 30 16.17 1.09 9.23
C GLU A 30 14.65 1.15 9.32
N ASN A 31 13.97 0.49 8.39
CA ASN A 31 12.52 0.49 8.30
C ASN A 31 12.00 -0.93 8.12
N ARG A 32 10.84 -1.22 8.71
CA ARG A 32 10.01 -2.35 8.29
C ARG A 32 9.31 -1.95 7.00
N VAL A 33 9.57 -2.66 5.91
CA VAL A 33 9.06 -2.31 4.58
C VAL A 33 8.22 -3.44 3.99
N VAL A 34 7.21 -3.08 3.22
CA VAL A 34 6.50 -3.99 2.32
C VAL A 34 6.93 -3.64 0.90
N LEU A 35 7.42 -4.65 0.17
CA LEU A 35 7.84 -4.50 -1.22
C LEU A 35 6.79 -5.17 -2.12
N VAL A 36 6.37 -4.45 -3.16
CA VAL A 36 5.41 -4.96 -4.15
C VAL A 36 6.11 -5.01 -5.49
N ALA A 37 6.20 -6.20 -6.07
CA ALA A 37 6.63 -6.41 -7.45
C ALA A 37 5.42 -6.91 -8.26
N ALA A 38 5.19 -6.28 -9.41
CA ALA A 38 4.06 -6.61 -10.29
C ALA A 38 4.50 -6.49 -11.75
N ASP A 39 4.09 -7.46 -12.57
CA ASP A 39 4.19 -7.37 -14.02
C ASP A 39 2.94 -6.67 -14.58
N PHE A 40 3.15 -5.64 -15.41
CA PHE A 40 2.11 -4.90 -16.10
C PHE A 40 2.14 -5.13 -17.62
N GLY A 41 2.98 -6.05 -18.12
CA GLY A 41 3.13 -6.34 -19.54
C GLY A 41 1.85 -6.78 -20.24
N ASP A 42 0.97 -7.49 -19.52
CA ASP A 42 -0.31 -7.96 -20.02
C ASP A 42 -1.47 -6.98 -19.79
N VAL A 43 -1.20 -5.82 -19.18
CA VAL A 43 -2.24 -4.82 -18.92
C VAL A 43 -2.54 -4.04 -20.21
N PRO A 44 -3.78 -4.09 -20.73
CA PRO A 44 -4.14 -3.38 -21.95
C PRO A 44 -3.85 -1.88 -21.85
N ASN A 45 -3.26 -1.30 -22.88
CA ASN A 45 -2.91 0.12 -22.98
C ASN A 45 -1.90 0.64 -21.95
N ALA A 46 -1.24 -0.21 -21.16
CA ALA A 46 -0.21 0.22 -20.21
C ALA A 46 1.11 0.62 -20.89
N ALA A 47 1.32 0.21 -22.16
CA ALA A 47 2.56 0.43 -22.92
C ALA A 47 3.83 -0.01 -22.16
N ARG A 48 3.75 -1.13 -21.43
CA ARG A 48 4.86 -1.75 -20.72
C ARG A 48 5.19 -3.11 -21.35
N SER A 49 6.46 -3.48 -21.39
CA SER A 49 6.87 -4.85 -21.71
C SER A 49 6.67 -5.76 -20.49
N SER A 50 6.49 -7.06 -20.72
CA SER A 50 6.52 -8.05 -19.63
C SER A 50 7.83 -7.97 -18.86
N ALA A 51 7.72 -8.17 -17.54
CA ALA A 51 8.82 -8.13 -16.61
C ALA A 51 9.20 -9.54 -16.13
N ASP A 52 10.49 -9.76 -15.89
CA ASP A 52 10.97 -10.94 -15.19
C ASP A 52 10.73 -10.77 -13.68
N LEU A 53 9.58 -11.27 -13.22
CA LEU A 53 9.14 -11.13 -11.84
C LEU A 53 10.04 -11.91 -10.88
N ASP A 54 10.53 -13.08 -11.30
CA ASP A 54 11.41 -13.91 -10.48
C ASP A 54 12.74 -13.18 -10.22
N ALA A 55 13.36 -12.63 -11.28
CA ALA A 55 14.58 -11.83 -11.13
C ALA A 55 14.35 -10.56 -10.30
N ALA A 56 13.16 -9.96 -10.35
CA ALA A 56 12.81 -8.83 -9.49
C ALA A 56 12.71 -9.25 -8.03
N VAL A 57 12.01 -10.34 -7.73
CA VAL A 57 11.86 -10.89 -6.37
C VAL A 57 13.20 -11.31 -5.79
N ASP A 58 14.08 -11.94 -6.57
CA ASP A 58 15.43 -12.31 -6.13
C ASP A 58 16.26 -11.09 -5.72
N ARG A 59 16.23 -10.03 -6.54
CA ARG A 59 16.92 -8.77 -6.21
C ARG A 59 16.37 -8.14 -4.93
N LEU A 60 15.05 -8.08 -4.80
CA LEU A 60 14.41 -7.52 -3.60
C LEU A 60 14.76 -8.33 -2.36
N SER A 61 14.70 -9.66 -2.45
CA SER A 61 15.02 -10.58 -1.35
C SER A 61 16.47 -10.49 -0.92
N SER A 62 17.39 -10.16 -1.83
CA SER A 62 18.80 -9.92 -1.51
C SER A 62 19.04 -8.60 -0.75
N ALA A 63 18.10 -7.66 -0.84
CA ALA A 63 18.22 -6.31 -0.28
C ALA A 63 17.54 -6.15 1.09
N VAL A 64 16.73 -7.13 1.53
CA VAL A 64 15.98 -7.06 2.79
C VAL A 64 16.11 -8.34 3.59
N THR A 65 15.89 -8.24 4.91
CA THR A 65 15.67 -9.42 5.75
C THR A 65 14.18 -9.70 5.82
N SER A 66 13.77 -10.90 5.41
CA SER A 66 12.36 -11.30 5.42
C SER A 66 11.91 -11.65 6.84
N GLU A 67 10.76 -11.10 7.25
CA GLU A 67 10.10 -11.40 8.52
C GLU A 67 8.59 -11.65 8.30
N PRO A 68 7.94 -12.49 9.14
CA PRO A 68 6.49 -12.63 9.13
C PRO A 68 5.80 -11.28 9.40
N THR A 69 5.25 -10.69 8.35
CA THR A 69 4.71 -9.31 8.40
C THR A 69 3.17 -9.29 8.36
N LEU A 70 2.53 -10.31 7.78
CA LEU A 70 1.07 -10.37 7.67
C LEU A 70 0.41 -10.72 9.01
N GLY A 71 -0.72 -10.07 9.29
CA GLY A 71 -1.52 -10.29 10.50
C GLY A 71 -1.00 -9.57 11.75
N ARG A 72 0.08 -8.79 11.64
CA ARG A 72 0.57 -7.92 12.72
C ARG A 72 0.75 -6.51 12.18
N PHE A 73 0.14 -5.53 12.85
CA PHE A 73 0.31 -4.12 12.56
C PHE A 73 0.20 -3.34 13.87
N ASP A 74 0.77 -2.13 13.88
CA ASP A 74 0.63 -1.22 15.02
C ASP A 74 -0.71 -0.49 14.91
N GLU A 75 -1.70 -0.94 15.69
CA GLU A 75 -3.08 -0.44 15.63
C GLU A 75 -3.15 1.10 15.83
N PRO A 76 -2.50 1.71 16.84
CA PRO A 76 -2.47 3.16 16.99
C PRO A 76 -1.95 3.90 15.75
N SER A 77 -0.83 3.46 15.15
CA SER A 77 -0.28 4.08 13.95
C SER A 77 -1.23 3.98 12.75
N VAL A 78 -1.88 2.83 12.56
CA VAL A 78 -2.86 2.65 11.47
C VAL A 78 -4.05 3.59 11.68
N ARG A 79 -4.57 3.68 12.90
CA ARG A 79 -5.70 4.57 13.23
C ARG A 79 -5.36 6.03 13.03
N GLU A 80 -4.18 6.46 13.48
CA GLU A 80 -3.69 7.83 13.26
C GLU A 80 -3.55 8.14 11.76
N TYR A 81 -2.97 7.22 10.99
CA TYR A 81 -2.72 7.44 9.56
C TYR A 81 -4.02 7.60 8.74
N TYR A 82 -4.99 6.71 8.99
CA TYR A 82 -6.27 6.71 8.28
C TYR A 82 -7.32 7.65 8.90
N ASP A 83 -7.01 8.27 10.04
CA ASP A 83 -7.91 9.15 10.81
C ASP A 83 -9.17 8.38 11.27
N ILE A 84 -8.95 7.22 11.91
CA ILE A 84 -10.00 6.30 12.37
C ILE A 84 -10.24 6.47 13.87
N THR A 85 -11.46 6.86 14.21
CA THR A 85 -11.84 7.21 15.59
C THR A 85 -12.42 6.02 16.37
N ASP A 86 -12.40 6.09 17.71
CA ASP A 86 -13.07 5.08 18.55
C ASP A 86 -14.56 4.99 18.24
N ARG A 87 -15.19 6.12 17.94
CA ARG A 87 -16.62 6.19 17.60
C ARG A 87 -16.93 5.45 16.30
N GLU A 88 -16.06 5.56 15.31
CA GLU A 88 -16.19 4.85 14.03
C GLU A 88 -16.05 3.34 14.23
N LEU A 89 -15.01 2.91 14.96
CA LEU A 89 -14.80 1.49 15.29
C LEU A 89 -15.96 0.90 16.10
N ALA A 90 -16.54 1.67 17.04
CA ALA A 90 -17.69 1.22 17.82
C ALA A 90 -19.00 1.14 17.00
N ALA A 91 -19.07 1.82 15.85
CA ALA A 91 -20.26 1.89 15.00
C ALA A 91 -20.23 0.90 13.82
N THR A 92 -19.06 0.35 13.48
CA THR A 92 -18.91 -0.64 12.41
C THR A 92 -19.15 -2.07 12.90
N LEU A 93 -19.54 -2.95 11.99
CA LEU A 93 -19.61 -4.40 12.23
C LEU A 93 -18.27 -5.11 11.95
N GLY A 94 -17.31 -4.39 11.36
CA GLY A 94 -15.99 -4.90 11.00
C GLY A 94 -14.89 -4.53 12.01
N ASP A 95 -13.72 -5.10 11.80
CA ASP A 95 -12.50 -4.73 12.51
C ASP A 95 -11.76 -3.57 11.81
N LEU A 96 -10.62 -3.15 12.37
CA LEU A 96 -9.83 -2.07 11.79
C LEU A 96 -9.44 -2.32 10.32
N PRO A 97 -8.96 -3.53 9.92
CA PRO A 97 -8.76 -3.86 8.51
C PRO A 97 -9.98 -3.63 7.61
N ALA A 98 -11.19 -4.00 8.08
CA ALA A 98 -12.41 -3.77 7.31
C ALA A 98 -12.69 -2.28 7.08
N VAL A 99 -12.51 -1.44 8.10
CA VAL A 99 -12.68 0.02 7.99
C VAL A 99 -11.65 0.63 7.03
N VAL A 100 -10.38 0.20 7.12
CA VAL A 100 -9.33 0.65 6.19
C VAL A 100 -9.68 0.24 4.75
N HIS A 101 -10.13 -1.01 4.55
CA HIS A 101 -10.50 -1.51 3.23
C HIS A 101 -11.68 -0.73 2.64
N GLU A 102 -12.71 -0.44 3.43
CA GLU A 102 -13.82 0.42 3.00
C GLU A 102 -13.31 1.81 2.58
N ARG A 103 -12.43 2.42 3.36
CA ARG A 103 -11.89 3.77 3.07
C ARG A 103 -11.05 3.80 1.79
N VAL A 104 -10.26 2.77 1.55
CA VAL A 104 -9.46 2.61 0.32
C VAL A 104 -10.36 2.31 -0.88
N ALA A 105 -11.38 1.47 -0.72
CA ALA A 105 -12.32 1.14 -1.79
C ALA A 105 -13.22 2.32 -2.20
N LEU A 106 -13.62 3.15 -1.23
CA LEU A 106 -14.38 4.38 -1.44
C LEU A 106 -13.51 5.57 -1.84
N LEU A 107 -12.19 5.36 -1.97
CA LEU A 107 -11.34 6.37 -2.58
C LEU A 107 -11.84 6.57 -4.01
N ASP A 108 -12.50 7.69 -4.23
CA ASP A 108 -12.85 8.11 -5.57
C ASP A 108 -11.53 8.08 -6.37
N VAL A 109 -11.49 7.36 -7.47
CA VAL A 109 -10.36 7.32 -8.39
C VAL A 109 -10.92 7.82 -9.71
N GLU A 110 -10.75 9.12 -9.97
CA GLU A 110 -11.14 9.68 -11.26
C GLU A 110 -10.39 8.90 -12.34
N LYS A 111 -11.15 8.37 -13.30
CA LYS A 111 -10.63 7.63 -14.46
C LYS A 111 -10.10 8.58 -15.52
#